data_AF-A0A9W6TRM7-F1
#
_entry.id   AF-A0A9W6TRM7-F1
#
_cell.length_a   1.000
_cell.length_b   1.000
_cell.length_c   1.000
_cell.angle_alpha   90.00
_cell.angle_beta   90.00
_cell.angle_gamma   90.00
#
_symmetry.space_group_name_H-M   'P 1'
#
loop_
_entity.id
_entity.type
_entity.pdbx_description
1 polymer ?
#
loop_
_entity_poly.entity_id
_entity_poly.type
_entity_poly.pdbx_seq_one_letter_code
_entity_poly.pdbx_strand_id
1 'polypeptide(L)'
;MRRSANAARRFTRWTKTHELMIEHGVTKNAVKKAVEESDIELREGFMEIFQLLARENVPTLIFSAGLYEVIHAVLNKEYAKTEAKMPPKNVHVISNMMRFDETGKVVGFDGTLIHSLNKNASALVETDFWKQCQLQKRHNILLLGDSLGDANMADGLNFKEDEIVRIGFLNDGSEEKLDMYLQRFDVVLTNDSSLLPVELLLHQIQQ
;
A
#
# COMPACT_ATOMS: atom_id res chain seq x y z
N MET A 1 -2.82 -19.62 -21.15
CA MET A 1 -3.03 -18.49 -22.10
C MET A 1 -3.79 -17.29 -21.51
N ARG A 2 -4.94 -17.43 -20.82
CA ARG A 2 -5.72 -16.28 -20.26
C ARG A 2 -4.98 -15.41 -19.22
N ARG A 3 -4.14 -15.99 -18.35
CA ARG A 3 -3.34 -15.25 -17.34
C ARG A 3 -2.31 -14.29 -17.97
N SER A 4 -1.68 -14.69 -19.08
CA SER A 4 -0.67 -13.88 -19.78
C SER A 4 -1.27 -12.67 -20.49
N ALA A 5 -2.47 -12.81 -21.07
CA ALA A 5 -3.15 -11.71 -21.75
C ALA A 5 -3.66 -10.63 -20.78
N ASN A 6 -4.15 -11.05 -19.60
CA ASN A 6 -4.58 -10.11 -18.55
C ASN A 6 -3.41 -9.37 -17.90
N ALA A 7 -2.27 -10.03 -17.71
CA ALA A 7 -1.04 -9.40 -17.23
C ALA A 7 -0.53 -8.34 -18.23
N ALA A 8 -0.47 -8.69 -19.52
CA ALA A 8 -0.09 -7.77 -20.58
C ALA A 8 -1.01 -6.54 -20.63
N ARG A 9 -2.33 -6.73 -20.64
CA ARG A 9 -3.32 -5.63 -20.70
C ARG A 9 -3.22 -4.67 -19.50
N ARG A 10 -2.90 -5.16 -18.31
CA ARG A 10 -2.71 -4.33 -17.10
C ARG A 10 -1.40 -3.55 -17.16
N PHE A 11 -0.31 -4.19 -17.60
CA PHE A 11 0.97 -3.50 -17.85
C PHE A 11 0.78 -2.36 -18.85
N THR A 12 0.10 -2.60 -19.98
CA THR A 12 -0.21 -1.56 -20.96
C THR A 12 -1.03 -0.41 -20.37
N ARG A 13 -1.97 -0.69 -19.45
CA ARG A 13 -2.80 0.34 -18.81
C ARG A 13 -1.95 1.27 -17.92
N TRP A 14 -1.10 0.71 -17.06
CA TRP A 14 -0.27 1.50 -16.14
C TRP A 14 0.74 2.36 -16.90
N THR A 15 1.45 1.78 -17.87
CA THR A 15 2.38 2.52 -18.72
C THR A 15 1.65 3.63 -19.49
N LYS A 16 0.48 3.35 -20.05
CA LYS A 16 -0.29 4.36 -20.80
C LYS A 16 -0.79 5.49 -19.91
N THR A 17 -1.24 5.20 -18.69
CA THR A 17 -1.65 6.24 -17.74
C THR A 17 -0.48 7.14 -17.37
N HIS A 18 0.70 6.57 -17.12
CA HIS A 18 1.91 7.34 -16.81
C HIS A 18 2.35 8.21 -17.99
N GLU A 19 2.34 7.67 -19.21
CA GLU A 19 2.61 8.42 -20.44
C GLU A 19 1.66 9.61 -20.61
N LEU A 20 0.36 9.40 -20.38
CA LEU A 20 -0.64 10.47 -20.48
C LEU A 20 -0.41 11.58 -19.44
N MET A 21 0.01 11.24 -18.23
CA MET A 21 0.34 12.25 -17.20
C MET A 21 1.52 13.12 -17.62
N ILE A 22 2.53 12.52 -18.27
CA ILE A 22 3.69 13.24 -18.81
C ILE A 22 3.28 14.10 -20.01
N GLU A 23 2.52 13.53 -20.94
CA GLU A 23 2.03 14.22 -22.15
C GLU A 23 1.20 15.47 -21.79
N HIS A 24 0.36 15.38 -20.78
CA HIS A 24 -0.50 16.49 -20.34
C HIS A 24 0.18 17.40 -19.30
N GLY A 25 1.43 17.12 -18.92
CA GLY A 25 2.22 17.96 -18.03
C GLY A 25 1.62 18.13 -16.63
N VAL A 26 1.14 17.05 -16.03
CA VAL A 26 0.61 17.06 -14.65
C VAL A 26 1.65 17.66 -13.71
N THR A 27 1.25 18.63 -12.88
CA THR A 27 2.16 19.29 -11.94
C THR A 27 2.00 18.76 -10.53
N LYS A 28 3.07 18.89 -9.73
CA LYS A 28 3.05 18.53 -8.30
C LYS A 28 1.94 19.28 -7.54
N ASN A 29 1.69 20.54 -7.88
CA ASN A 29 0.61 21.33 -7.28
C ASN A 29 -0.77 20.86 -7.71
N ALA A 30 -0.94 20.43 -8.97
CA ALA A 30 -2.20 19.85 -9.43
C ALA A 30 -2.54 18.57 -8.66
N VAL A 31 -1.55 17.70 -8.38
CA VAL A 31 -1.74 16.50 -7.56
C VAL A 31 -2.22 16.86 -6.15
N LYS A 32 -1.56 17.82 -5.50
CA LYS A 32 -1.97 18.28 -4.15
C LYS A 32 -3.39 18.82 -4.14
N LYS A 33 -3.70 19.72 -5.08
CA LYS A 33 -5.02 20.32 -5.22
C LYS A 33 -6.10 19.27 -5.49
N ALA A 34 -5.82 18.29 -6.36
CA ALA A 34 -6.73 17.19 -6.62
C ALA A 34 -7.02 16.37 -5.35
N VAL A 35 -6.02 16.13 -4.50
CA VAL A 35 -6.24 15.43 -3.22
C VAL A 35 -7.03 16.29 -2.24
N GLU A 36 -6.75 17.58 -2.16
CA GLU A 36 -7.51 18.53 -1.33
C GLU A 36 -8.99 18.54 -1.71
N GLU A 37 -9.29 18.61 -3.01
CA GLU A 37 -10.64 18.66 -3.59
C GLU A 37 -11.33 17.28 -3.69
N SER A 38 -10.60 16.18 -3.48
CA SER A 38 -11.17 14.83 -3.54
C SER A 38 -11.85 14.40 -2.25
N ASP A 39 -12.84 13.51 -2.41
CA ASP A 39 -13.53 12.77 -1.35
C ASP A 39 -12.76 11.48 -0.94
N ILE A 40 -11.42 11.48 -1.05
CA ILE A 40 -10.61 10.35 -0.59
C ILE A 40 -10.67 10.30 0.94
N GLU A 41 -11.03 9.13 1.47
CA GLU A 41 -11.10 8.85 2.90
C GLU A 41 -10.25 7.64 3.27
N LEU A 42 -9.73 7.66 4.50
CA LEU A 42 -9.09 6.49 5.10
C LEU A 42 -10.14 5.69 5.87
N ARG A 43 -10.00 4.36 5.86
CA ARG A 43 -10.89 3.48 6.63
C ARG A 43 -10.85 3.85 8.12
N GLU A 44 -12.01 3.82 8.77
CA GLU A 44 -12.14 3.95 10.22
C GLU A 44 -11.18 2.98 10.94
N GLY A 45 -10.48 3.45 11.97
CA GLY A 45 -9.43 2.72 12.68
C GLY A 45 -8.00 2.95 12.15
N PHE A 46 -7.84 3.66 11.02
CA PHE A 46 -6.51 3.92 10.45
C PHE A 46 -5.60 4.69 11.41
N MET A 47 -6.11 5.77 12.02
CA MET A 47 -5.31 6.66 12.85
C MET A 47 -4.88 5.98 14.14
N GLU A 48 -5.78 5.20 14.73
CA GLU A 48 -5.60 4.42 15.94
C GLU A 48 -4.51 3.34 15.73
N ILE A 49 -4.62 2.57 14.64
CA ILE A 49 -3.61 1.57 14.27
C ILE A 49 -2.25 2.23 14.06
N PHE A 50 -2.17 3.31 13.29
CA PHE A 50 -0.88 3.93 12.99
C PHE A 50 -0.24 4.57 14.22
N GLN A 51 -1.04 5.14 15.13
CA GLN A 51 -0.55 5.63 16.42
C GLN A 51 -0.03 4.48 17.29
N LEU A 52 -0.75 3.35 17.32
CA LEU A 52 -0.35 2.16 18.05
C LEU A 52 0.98 1.59 17.54
N LEU A 53 1.09 1.38 16.23
CA LEU A 53 2.30 0.86 15.59
C LEU A 53 3.49 1.79 15.81
N ALA A 54 3.28 3.11 15.77
CA ALA A 54 4.31 4.10 16.06
C ALA A 54 4.79 4.03 17.52
N ARG A 55 3.87 3.91 18.48
CA ARG A 55 4.18 3.78 19.91
C ARG A 55 5.03 2.55 20.20
N GLU A 56 4.70 1.43 19.58
CA GLU A 56 5.43 0.16 19.72
C GLU A 56 6.63 0.04 18.78
N ASN A 57 6.94 1.10 18.02
CA ASN A 57 8.03 1.15 17.04
C ASN A 57 7.99 -0.03 16.04
N VAL A 58 6.80 -0.44 15.62
CA VAL A 58 6.61 -1.48 14.60
C VAL A 58 6.87 -0.88 13.21
N PRO A 59 7.79 -1.42 12.41
CA PRO A 59 7.99 -0.93 11.05
C PRO A 59 6.75 -1.17 10.19
N THR A 60 6.21 -0.10 9.60
CA THR A 60 4.97 -0.13 8.81
C THR A 60 5.29 0.22 7.37
N LEU A 61 4.91 -0.65 6.43
CA LEU A 61 5.10 -0.41 5.01
C LEU A 61 3.76 -0.29 4.28
N ILE A 62 3.56 0.84 3.60
CA ILE A 62 2.51 1.03 2.60
C ILE A 62 3.10 0.66 1.23
N PHE A 63 2.77 -0.54 0.75
CA PHE A 63 3.25 -1.04 -0.54
C PHE A 63 2.15 -0.95 -1.61
N SER A 64 2.23 0.09 -2.46
CA SER A 64 1.15 0.48 -3.34
C SER A 64 1.55 0.50 -4.81
N ALA A 65 0.67 -0.01 -5.68
CA ALA A 65 0.75 0.15 -7.13
C ALA A 65 0.23 1.51 -7.61
N GLY A 66 -0.21 2.37 -6.69
CA GLY A 66 -0.65 3.73 -6.97
C GLY A 66 0.51 4.71 -7.20
N LEU A 67 0.24 5.98 -6.92
CA LEU A 67 1.18 7.09 -7.09
C LEU A 67 1.69 7.55 -5.73
N TYR A 68 3.01 7.62 -5.58
CA TYR A 68 3.66 8.00 -4.32
C TYR A 68 3.19 9.38 -3.83
N GLU A 69 3.15 10.37 -4.73
CA GLU A 69 2.79 11.75 -4.40
C GLU A 69 1.35 11.88 -3.91
N VAL A 70 0.44 11.06 -4.45
CA VAL A 70 -0.97 11.04 -4.02
C VAL A 70 -1.07 10.46 -2.62
N ILE A 71 -0.40 9.33 -2.35
CA ILE A 71 -0.39 8.70 -1.03
C ILE A 71 0.14 9.68 0.02
N HIS A 72 1.27 10.34 -0.25
CA HIS A 72 1.84 11.32 0.66
C HIS A 72 0.95 12.55 0.84
N ALA A 73 0.29 13.03 -0.22
CA ALA A 73 -0.65 14.14 -0.10
C ALA A 73 -1.86 13.79 0.76
N VAL A 74 -2.42 12.57 0.61
CA VAL A 74 -3.53 12.08 1.44
C VAL A 74 -3.10 11.94 2.90
N LEU A 75 -1.97 11.28 3.16
CA LEU A 75 -1.44 11.15 4.53
C LEU A 75 -1.22 12.53 5.17
N ASN A 76 -0.58 13.47 4.45
CA ASN A 76 -0.38 14.83 4.98
C ASN A 76 -1.70 15.57 5.25
N LYS A 77 -2.70 15.43 4.37
CA LYS A 77 -4.05 16.00 4.54
C LYS A 77 -4.71 15.47 5.82
N GLU A 78 -4.63 14.17 6.07
CA GLU A 78 -5.23 13.55 7.26
C GLU A 78 -4.45 13.89 8.54
N TYR A 79 -3.11 13.79 8.53
CA TYR A 79 -2.30 14.11 9.70
C TYR A 79 -2.30 15.60 10.06
N ALA A 80 -2.50 16.51 9.11
CA ALA A 80 -2.64 17.94 9.40
C ALA A 80 -3.82 18.26 10.34
N LYS A 81 -4.86 17.41 10.33
CA LYS A 81 -6.04 17.51 11.22
C LYS A 81 -5.74 17.06 12.65
N THR A 82 -4.61 16.39 12.88
CA THR A 82 -4.20 15.83 14.17
C THR A 82 -3.14 16.66 14.88
N GLU A 83 -2.85 16.34 16.14
CA GLU A 83 -1.77 16.97 16.92
C GLU A 83 -0.37 16.60 16.41
N ALA A 84 -0.20 15.40 15.83
CA ALA A 84 1.09 14.95 15.30
C ALA A 84 1.55 15.75 14.08
N LYS A 85 0.61 16.34 13.32
CA LYS A 85 0.79 17.13 12.08
C LYS A 85 1.48 16.43 10.91
N MET A 86 2.17 15.32 11.14
CA MET A 86 2.89 14.54 10.14
C MET A 86 2.76 13.03 10.41
N PRO A 87 2.87 12.19 9.38
CA PRO A 87 2.91 10.74 9.55
C PRO A 87 4.08 10.28 10.44
N PRO A 88 3.92 9.20 11.22
CA PRO A 88 4.98 8.64 12.04
C PRO A 88 6.21 8.20 11.26
N LYS A 89 7.39 8.31 11.86
CA LYS A 89 8.68 7.98 11.21
C LYS A 89 8.88 6.50 10.90
N ASN A 90 8.13 5.61 11.56
CA ASN A 90 8.14 4.16 11.29
C ASN A 90 7.28 3.78 10.07
N VAL A 91 6.63 4.74 9.41
CA VAL A 91 5.85 4.51 8.19
C VAL A 91 6.72 4.74 6.96
N HIS A 92 6.80 3.73 6.11
CA HIS A 92 7.51 3.75 4.85
C HIS A 92 6.51 3.57 3.70
N VAL A 93 6.76 4.23 2.57
CA VAL A 93 5.91 4.12 1.38
C VAL A 93 6.76 3.66 0.21
N ILE A 94 6.37 2.56 -0.43
CA ILE A 94 6.96 2.08 -1.68
C ILE A 94 5.84 2.10 -2.73
N SER A 95 6.00 2.95 -3.74
CA SER A 95 5.00 3.14 -4.80
C SER A 95 5.61 3.77 -6.06
N ASN A 96 4.82 4.04 -7.09
CA ASN A 96 5.30 4.67 -8.32
C ASN A 96 5.56 6.17 -8.06
N MET A 97 6.83 6.56 -7.97
CA MET A 97 7.24 7.92 -7.67
C MET A 97 7.36 8.76 -8.93
N MET A 98 6.68 9.90 -8.97
CA MET A 98 6.78 10.85 -10.08
C MET A 98 8.10 11.62 -10.02
N ARG A 99 8.78 11.74 -11.17
CA ARG A 99 9.91 12.63 -11.35
C ARG A 99 9.44 13.96 -11.93
N PHE A 100 9.75 15.05 -11.25
CA PHE A 100 9.37 16.40 -11.67
C PHE A 100 10.57 17.19 -12.20
N ASP A 101 10.34 18.06 -13.17
CA ASP A 101 11.32 19.07 -13.60
C ASP A 101 11.35 20.30 -12.66
N GLU A 102 12.22 21.26 -12.96
CA GLU A 102 12.37 22.52 -12.21
C GLU A 102 11.09 23.37 -12.18
N THR A 103 10.21 23.19 -13.17
CA THR A 103 8.91 23.88 -13.26
C THR A 103 7.81 23.15 -12.48
N GLY A 104 8.12 21.97 -11.92
CA GLY A 104 7.19 21.14 -11.17
C GLY A 104 6.27 20.28 -12.04
N LYS A 105 6.57 20.09 -13.33
CA LYS A 105 5.85 19.20 -14.24
C LYS A 105 6.42 17.79 -14.21
N VAL A 106 5.57 16.78 -14.29
CA VAL A 106 6.02 15.38 -14.36
C VAL A 106 6.71 15.10 -15.70
N VAL A 107 7.91 14.54 -15.62
CA VAL A 107 8.75 14.18 -16.78
C VAL A 107 9.09 12.69 -16.81
N GLY A 108 8.64 11.93 -15.82
CA GLY A 108 8.88 10.51 -15.73
C GLY A 108 8.47 9.91 -14.40
N PHE A 109 8.82 8.65 -14.22
CA PHE A 109 8.66 7.91 -12.98
C PHE A 109 10.00 7.26 -12.61
N ASP A 110 10.27 7.15 -11.32
CA ASP A 110 11.51 6.57 -10.81
C ASP A 110 11.36 5.07 -10.52
N GLY A 111 12.46 4.34 -10.69
CA GLY A 111 12.53 2.92 -10.40
C GLY A 111 11.77 2.03 -11.38
N THR A 112 11.43 0.82 -10.92
CA THR A 112 10.65 -0.15 -11.69
C THR A 112 9.17 0.07 -11.41
N LEU A 113 8.35 0.07 -12.46
CA LEU A 113 6.89 0.18 -12.35
C LEU A 113 6.34 -0.87 -11.38
N ILE A 114 5.68 -0.44 -10.32
CA ILE A 114 4.96 -1.31 -9.38
C ILE A 114 3.51 -1.43 -9.85
N HIS A 115 3.05 -2.66 -10.03
CA HIS A 115 1.69 -3.03 -10.38
C HIS A 115 1.25 -4.25 -9.58
N SER A 116 -0.05 -4.57 -9.61
CA SER A 116 -0.67 -5.65 -8.82
C SER A 116 -0.16 -7.09 -9.08
N LEU A 117 0.85 -7.28 -9.95
CA LEU A 117 1.42 -8.60 -10.24
C LEU A 117 2.93 -8.69 -9.92
N ASN A 118 3.60 -7.58 -9.61
CA ASN A 118 5.01 -7.55 -9.22
C ASN A 118 5.21 -6.95 -7.82
N LYS A 119 4.14 -6.84 -7.04
CA LYS A 119 4.21 -6.58 -5.60
C LYS A 119 4.70 -7.84 -4.88
N ASN A 120 6.01 -8.01 -4.81
CA ASN A 120 6.65 -9.12 -4.10
C ASN A 120 8.01 -8.65 -3.54
N ALA A 121 8.76 -9.57 -2.92
CA ALA A 121 10.04 -9.28 -2.30
C ALA A 121 11.05 -8.59 -3.22
N SER A 122 11.01 -8.77 -4.55
CA SER A 122 11.98 -8.12 -5.45
C SER A 122 11.93 -6.59 -5.38
N ALA A 123 10.78 -6.01 -5.02
CA ALA A 123 10.62 -4.57 -4.82
C ALA A 123 11.04 -4.11 -3.40
N LEU A 124 11.23 -5.05 -2.47
CA LEU A 124 11.45 -4.78 -1.05
C LEU A 124 12.89 -5.06 -0.60
N VAL A 125 13.51 -6.14 -1.09
CA VAL A 125 14.76 -6.69 -0.54
C VAL A 125 15.93 -5.71 -0.55
N GLU A 126 15.98 -4.82 -1.54
CA GLU A 126 17.04 -3.82 -1.65
C GLU A 126 16.78 -2.52 -0.88
N THR A 127 15.56 -2.35 -0.34
CA THR A 127 15.19 -1.14 0.38
C THR A 127 15.80 -1.08 1.77
N ASP A 128 16.10 0.14 2.23
CA ASP A 128 16.58 0.37 3.60
C ASP A 128 15.56 -0.10 4.65
N PHE A 129 14.26 -0.02 4.32
CA PHE A 129 13.18 -0.57 5.14
C PHE A 129 13.39 -2.05 5.43
N TRP A 130 13.56 -2.87 4.39
CA TRP A 130 13.71 -4.31 4.58
C TRP A 130 15.02 -4.66 5.30
N LYS A 131 16.12 -3.99 4.93
CA LYS A 131 17.42 -4.13 5.59
C LYS A 131 17.31 -3.83 7.09
N GLN A 132 16.58 -2.79 7.47
CA GLN A 132 16.31 -2.46 8.87
C GLN A 132 15.47 -3.53 9.58
N CYS A 133 14.41 -4.03 8.94
CA CYS A 133 13.58 -5.12 9.50
C CYS A 133 14.42 -6.37 9.79
N GLN A 134 15.33 -6.73 8.88
CA GLN A 134 16.26 -7.85 9.05
C GLN A 134 17.22 -7.62 10.23
N LEU A 135 17.83 -6.44 10.33
CA LEU A 135 18.72 -6.07 11.43
C LEU A 135 18.02 -6.12 12.79
N GLN A 136 16.75 -5.70 12.83
CA GLN A 136 15.91 -5.71 14.03
C GLN A 136 15.25 -7.06 14.32
N LYS A 137 15.50 -8.10 13.49
CA LYS A 137 14.90 -9.44 13.62
C LYS A 137 13.37 -9.40 13.69
N ARG A 138 12.76 -8.56 12.85
CA ARG A 138 11.30 -8.50 12.72
C ARG A 138 10.84 -9.66 11.83
N HIS A 139 10.33 -10.73 12.45
CA HIS A 139 9.93 -11.95 11.76
C HIS A 139 8.41 -12.09 11.58
N ASN A 140 7.62 -11.57 12.52
CA ASN A 140 6.16 -11.65 12.45
C ASN A 140 5.60 -10.57 11.52
N ILE A 141 4.76 -10.97 10.57
CA ILE A 141 4.19 -10.14 9.51
C ILE A 141 2.66 -10.11 9.63
N LEU A 142 2.09 -8.92 9.68
CA LEU A 142 0.67 -8.70 9.45
C LEU A 142 0.50 -8.06 8.07
N LEU A 143 -0.10 -8.79 7.14
CA LEU A 143 -0.28 -8.36 5.75
C LEU A 143 -1.75 -7.99 5.53
N LEU A 144 -1.99 -6.77 5.05
CA LEU A 144 -3.32 -6.27 4.68
C LEU A 144 -3.37 -6.01 3.18
N GLY A 145 -4.42 -6.46 2.50
CA GLY A 145 -4.58 -6.22 1.06
C GLY A 145 -6.04 -6.31 0.61
N ASP A 146 -6.38 -5.60 -0.46
CA ASP A 146 -7.74 -5.62 -1.03
C ASP A 146 -7.81 -6.46 -2.31
N SER A 147 -6.68 -6.71 -2.98
CA SER A 147 -6.63 -7.52 -4.19
C SER A 147 -5.93 -8.87 -3.94
N LEU A 148 -6.30 -9.89 -4.72
CA LEU A 148 -5.64 -11.19 -4.67
C LEU A 148 -4.12 -11.13 -4.93
N GLY A 149 -3.62 -10.06 -5.57
CA GLY A 149 -2.20 -9.86 -5.82
C GLY A 149 -1.45 -9.37 -4.57
N ASP A 150 -2.15 -8.76 -3.62
CA ASP A 150 -1.53 -8.22 -2.40
C ASP A 150 -1.14 -9.33 -1.41
N ALA A 151 -1.80 -10.49 -1.47
CA ALA A 151 -1.41 -11.69 -0.70
C ALA A 151 0.04 -12.12 -0.96
N ASN A 152 0.61 -11.70 -2.10
CA ASN A 152 1.96 -12.03 -2.53
C ASN A 152 3.00 -10.97 -2.13
N MET A 153 2.65 -9.90 -1.40
CA MET A 153 3.59 -8.83 -1.04
C MET A 153 4.79 -9.33 -0.24
N ALA A 154 4.60 -10.39 0.55
CA ALA A 154 5.67 -11.03 1.31
C ALA A 154 6.42 -12.12 0.52
N ASP A 155 5.96 -12.54 -0.66
CA ASP A 155 6.55 -13.64 -1.41
C ASP A 155 8.02 -13.37 -1.72
N GLY A 156 8.91 -14.26 -1.28
CA GLY A 156 10.36 -14.15 -1.45
C GLY A 156 11.08 -13.46 -0.29
N LEU A 157 10.36 -12.99 0.73
CA LEU A 157 10.96 -12.59 2.00
C LEU A 157 11.33 -13.85 2.80
N ASN A 158 12.35 -13.74 3.66
CA ASN A 158 12.77 -14.83 4.53
C ASN A 158 11.93 -14.85 5.82
N PHE A 159 10.75 -15.48 5.76
CA PHE A 159 9.84 -15.72 6.87
C PHE A 159 9.29 -17.15 6.78
N LYS A 160 8.75 -17.68 7.88
CA LYS A 160 8.02 -18.95 7.88
C LYS A 160 6.52 -18.71 7.76
N GLU A 161 5.76 -19.63 7.18
CA GLU A 161 4.32 -19.43 6.99
C GLU A 161 3.53 -19.30 8.32
N ASP A 162 4.05 -19.76 9.45
CA ASP A 162 3.46 -19.54 10.78
C ASP A 162 3.81 -18.16 11.39
N GLU A 163 4.65 -17.37 10.72
CA GLU A 163 5.04 -16.01 11.11
C GLU A 163 4.25 -14.93 10.36
N ILE A 164 3.26 -15.29 9.53
CA ILE A 164 2.46 -14.32 8.77
C ILE A 164 0.95 -14.52 8.99
N VAL A 165 0.23 -13.41 9.09
CA VAL A 165 -1.24 -13.37 9.03
C VAL A 165 -1.65 -12.46 7.88
N ARG A 166 -2.43 -12.99 6.94
CA ARG A 166 -2.93 -12.28 5.76
C ARG A 166 -4.40 -11.94 5.94
N ILE A 167 -4.74 -10.65 5.94
CA ILE A 167 -6.12 -10.15 6.04
C ILE A 167 -6.50 -9.49 4.71
N GLY A 168 -7.54 -10.04 4.06
CA GLY A 168 -8.05 -9.59 2.77
C GLY A 168 -9.32 -8.77 2.91
N PHE A 169 -9.36 -7.58 2.31
CA PHE A 169 -10.57 -6.76 2.21
C PHE A 169 -11.30 -7.06 0.90
N LEU A 170 -12.45 -7.73 0.99
CA LEU A 170 -13.31 -8.04 -0.14
C LEU A 170 -14.39 -6.97 -0.28
N ASN A 171 -14.04 -5.91 -1.00
CA ASN A 171 -14.87 -4.70 -1.15
C ASN A 171 -16.04 -4.90 -2.13
N ASP A 172 -15.87 -5.71 -3.18
CA ASP A 172 -16.84 -5.88 -4.26
C ASP A 172 -17.00 -7.35 -4.71
N GLY A 173 -18.22 -7.74 -5.07
CA GLY A 173 -18.50 -9.08 -5.61
C GLY A 173 -18.22 -10.21 -4.63
N SER A 174 -18.67 -10.05 -3.38
CA SER A 174 -18.40 -11.00 -2.29
C SER A 174 -18.87 -12.42 -2.62
N GLU A 175 -20.08 -12.59 -3.18
CA GLU A 175 -20.61 -13.91 -3.54
C GLU A 175 -19.72 -14.67 -4.54
N GLU A 176 -19.13 -13.97 -5.52
CA GLU A 176 -18.36 -14.61 -6.59
C GLU A 176 -16.89 -14.81 -6.25
N LYS A 177 -16.33 -13.91 -5.43
CA LYS A 177 -14.88 -13.85 -5.18
C LYS A 177 -14.48 -14.44 -3.83
N LEU A 178 -15.41 -14.67 -2.91
CA LEU A 178 -15.11 -15.11 -1.54
C LEU A 178 -14.23 -16.36 -1.51
N ASP A 179 -14.56 -17.39 -2.27
CA ASP A 179 -13.78 -18.63 -2.34
C ASP A 179 -12.33 -18.38 -2.79
N MET A 180 -12.12 -17.45 -3.72
CA MET A 180 -10.78 -17.09 -4.18
C MET A 180 -9.99 -16.32 -3.11
N TYR A 181 -10.66 -15.49 -2.31
CA TYR A 181 -10.03 -14.75 -1.22
C TYR A 181 -9.69 -15.69 -0.05
N LEU A 182 -10.59 -16.60 0.32
CA LEU A 182 -10.36 -17.60 1.37
C LEU A 182 -9.20 -18.58 1.03
N GLN A 183 -8.83 -18.72 -0.24
CA GLN A 183 -7.65 -19.48 -0.66
C GLN A 183 -6.33 -18.71 -0.51
N ARG A 184 -6.36 -17.39 -0.30
CA ARG A 184 -5.19 -16.51 -0.33
C ARG A 184 -4.97 -15.72 0.95
N PHE A 185 -6.02 -15.52 1.74
CA PHE A 185 -6.00 -14.77 2.98
C PHE A 185 -6.51 -15.66 4.12
N ASP A 186 -5.90 -15.52 5.29
CA ASP A 186 -6.29 -16.24 6.51
C ASP A 186 -7.60 -15.68 7.08
N VAL A 187 -7.82 -14.38 6.90
CA VAL A 187 -9.04 -13.66 7.29
C VAL A 187 -9.55 -12.85 6.11
N VAL A 188 -10.85 -12.90 5.84
CA VAL A 188 -11.50 -12.10 4.79
C VAL A 188 -12.57 -11.21 5.41
N LEU A 189 -12.40 -9.89 5.23
CA LEU A 189 -13.34 -8.87 5.67
C LEU A 189 -14.17 -8.40 4.47
N THR A 190 -15.47 -8.73 4.46
CA THR A 190 -16.39 -8.44 3.34
C THR A 190 -17.11 -7.10 3.52
N ASN A 191 -17.74 -6.62 2.44
CA ASN A 191 -18.64 -5.44 2.43
C ASN A 191 -17.94 -4.15 2.84
N ASP A 192 -16.71 -3.94 2.33
CA ASP A 192 -15.91 -2.74 2.57
C ASP A 192 -15.76 -2.38 4.07
N SER A 193 -15.44 -3.39 4.87
CA SER A 193 -15.32 -3.26 6.34
C SER A 193 -14.27 -2.24 6.80
N SER A 194 -14.43 -1.66 8.00
CA SER A 194 -13.42 -0.78 8.60
C SER A 194 -12.16 -1.54 9.04
N LEU A 195 -11.16 -0.83 9.57
CA LEU A 195 -9.95 -1.42 10.16
C LEU A 195 -10.13 -1.84 11.62
N LEU A 196 -11.31 -1.61 12.23
CA LEU A 196 -11.58 -1.96 13.63
C LEU A 196 -11.27 -3.43 13.97
N PRO A 197 -11.59 -4.45 13.14
CA PRO A 197 -11.19 -5.83 13.45
C PRO A 197 -9.68 -6.02 13.55
N VAL A 198 -8.91 -5.28 12.74
CA VAL A 198 -7.44 -5.31 12.75
C VAL A 198 -6.91 -4.59 13.98
N GLU A 199 -7.50 -3.45 14.35
CA GLU A 199 -7.18 -2.72 15.57
C GLU A 199 -7.37 -3.60 16.82
N LEU A 200 -8.51 -4.29 16.91
CA LEU A 200 -8.81 -5.22 18.00
C LEU A 200 -7.78 -6.35 18.07
N LEU A 201 -7.41 -6.94 16.92
CA LEU A 201 -6.37 -7.97 16.86
C LEU A 201 -5.03 -7.43 17.39
N LEU A 202 -4.61 -6.23 16.98
CA LEU A 202 -3.37 -5.63 17.44
C LEU A 202 -3.37 -5.42 18.96
N HIS A 203 -4.49 -4.98 19.54
CA HIS A 203 -4.61 -4.84 21.00
C HIS A 203 -4.53 -6.16 21.76
N GLN A 204 -4.98 -7.27 21.18
CA GLN A 204 -4.85 -8.60 21.79
C GLN A 204 -3.40 -9.10 21.75
N ILE A 205 -2.64 -8.78 20.69
CA ILE A 205 -1.22 -9.18 20.56
C ILE A 205 -0.32 -8.46 21.59
N GLN A 206 -0.75 -7.31 22.12
CA GLN A 206 0.01 -6.58 23.14
C GLN A 206 -0.10 -7.18 24.55
N GLN A 207 -1.06 -8.06 24.80
CA GLN A 207 -1.31 -8.67 26.12
C GLN A 207 -0.40 -9.87 26.36
#